data_AF-A0A2M9IKB4-F1
#
_entry.id   AF-A0A2M9IKB4-F1
#
_cell.length_a   1.000
_cell.length_b   1.000
_cell.length_c   1.000
_cell.angle_alpha   90.00
_cell.angle_beta   90.00
_cell.angle_gamma   90.00
#
_symmetry.space_group_name_H-M   'P 1'
#
loop_
_entity.id
_entity.type
_entity.pdbx_description
1 polymer ?
#
loop_
_entity_poly.entity_id
_entity_poly.type
_entity_poly.pdbx_seq_one_letter_code
_entity_poly.pdbx_strand_id
1 'polypeptide(L)'
;MRGTRLGGRGRRGRHRCLGLLAWARPGLQRILTRLAELDVIVFFKIDRLARSTVDFAEIMRLAEHQSVALASATEPLDLTSSMGRAMAKVIAVFAELESDTIGTRVSSAHEHLRREGRYTGGRVPYGYMVVPNPNGAGKVLAVNEDEAKTIKRIVERVLTKDSLMQIINDLNKEGVPSPGYSSRQTTGKRSGSKQWYTTTLRSLLGNRS
;
A
#
# COMPACT_ATOMS: atom_id res chain seq x y z
N MET A 1 -34.39 36.22 -24.54
CA MET A 1 -34.41 36.11 -23.06
C MET A 1 -33.10 35.49 -22.60
N ARG A 2 -32.42 36.15 -21.66
CA ARG A 2 -31.11 35.76 -21.11
C ARG A 2 -31.29 34.58 -20.14
N GLY A 3 -30.37 33.63 -20.17
CA GLY A 3 -30.31 32.51 -19.23
C GLY A 3 -28.87 32.09 -18.95
N THR A 4 -28.26 32.76 -17.99
CA THR A 4 -26.95 32.46 -17.38
C THR A 4 -27.01 31.19 -16.53
N ARG A 5 -26.09 30.23 -16.72
CA ARG A 5 -25.64 29.26 -15.68
C ARG A 5 -24.17 28.90 -15.95
N LEU A 6 -23.24 29.52 -15.22
CA LEU A 6 -22.61 29.02 -14.00
C LEU A 6 -21.63 27.87 -14.27
N GLY A 7 -20.34 28.25 -14.33
CA GLY A 7 -19.22 27.34 -14.31
C GLY A 7 -19.12 26.61 -12.97
N GLY A 8 -19.10 25.28 -13.04
CA GLY A 8 -18.70 24.40 -11.95
C GLY A 8 -17.30 23.85 -12.24
N ARG A 9 -16.28 24.39 -11.58
CA ARG A 9 -14.96 23.74 -11.50
C ARG A 9 -15.13 22.42 -10.75
N GLY A 10 -15.24 21.32 -11.48
CA GLY A 10 -15.16 19.97 -10.93
C GLY A 10 -13.80 19.74 -10.30
N ARG A 11 -13.77 19.63 -8.96
CA ARG A 11 -12.60 19.22 -8.19
C ARG A 11 -12.13 17.86 -8.71
N ARG A 12 -10.94 17.82 -9.31
CA ARG A 12 -10.21 16.58 -9.61
C ARG A 12 -9.96 15.82 -8.31
N GLY A 13 -10.84 14.87 -8.00
CA GLY A 13 -10.64 13.89 -6.95
C GLY A 13 -9.39 13.08 -7.27
N ARG A 14 -8.34 13.24 -6.46
CA ARG A 14 -7.18 12.36 -6.49
C ARG A 14 -7.62 10.98 -6.00
N HIS A 15 -8.15 10.16 -6.89
CA HIS A 15 -8.31 8.73 -6.62
C HIS A 15 -6.90 8.15 -6.48
N ARG A 16 -6.60 7.64 -5.28
CA ARG A 16 -5.32 7.02 -4.94
C ARG A 16 -5.06 5.88 -5.92
N CYS A 17 -4.04 6.05 -6.75
CA CYS A 17 -3.59 5.12 -7.80
C CYS A 17 -3.02 3.78 -7.29
N LEU A 18 -3.39 3.28 -6.10
CA LEU A 18 -2.79 2.07 -5.56
C LEU A 18 -3.28 0.79 -6.27
N GLY A 19 -4.49 0.80 -6.84
CA GLY A 19 -4.99 -0.27 -7.72
C GLY A 19 -4.44 -0.19 -9.15
N LEU A 20 -3.88 0.97 -9.54
CA LEU A 20 -3.42 1.23 -10.91
C LEU A 20 -2.05 0.60 -11.25
N LEU A 21 -1.50 -0.31 -10.44
CA LEU A 21 -0.38 -1.17 -10.86
C LEU A 21 -0.82 -2.63 -11.16
N ALA A 22 -2.04 -3.00 -10.78
CA ALA A 22 -2.55 -4.38 -10.89
C ALA A 22 -3.18 -4.72 -12.25
N TRP A 23 -3.31 -3.78 -13.20
CA TRP A 23 -4.00 -3.91 -14.50
C TRP A 23 -2.96 -3.59 -15.59
N ALA A 24 -1.99 -4.48 -15.79
CA ALA A 24 -0.99 -4.41 -16.86
C ALA A 24 -1.60 -4.65 -18.26
N ARG A 25 -2.72 -4.00 -18.58
CA ARG A 25 -3.50 -4.17 -19.81
C ARG A 25 -3.75 -2.81 -20.45
N PRO A 26 -2.86 -2.34 -21.35
CA PRO A 26 -2.93 -0.99 -21.95
C PRO A 26 -4.31 -0.61 -22.50
N GLY A 27 -5.05 -1.58 -23.07
CA GLY A 27 -6.40 -1.36 -23.56
C GLY A 27 -7.42 -1.04 -22.47
N LEU A 28 -7.45 -1.84 -21.39
CA LEU A 28 -8.28 -1.55 -20.21
C LEU A 28 -7.86 -0.21 -19.61
N GLN A 29 -6.55 0.09 -19.64
CA GLN A 29 -6.06 1.33 -19.07
C GLN A 29 -6.63 2.56 -19.74
N ARG A 30 -6.64 2.54 -21.06
CA ARG A 30 -7.16 3.63 -21.89
C ARG A 30 -8.67 3.83 -21.71
N ILE A 31 -9.41 2.76 -21.42
CA ILE A 31 -10.84 2.84 -21.13
C ILE A 31 -11.07 3.51 -19.77
N LEU A 32 -10.37 3.04 -18.73
CA LEU A 32 -10.55 3.56 -17.37
C LEU A 32 -10.14 5.04 -17.23
N THR A 33 -9.15 5.52 -17.98
CA THR A 33 -8.76 6.95 -17.96
C THR A 33 -9.77 7.87 -18.63
N ARG A 34 -10.60 7.32 -19.53
CA ARG A 34 -11.61 8.04 -20.29
C ARG A 34 -13.04 7.72 -19.83
N LEU A 35 -13.19 7.08 -18.67
CA LEU A 35 -14.48 6.56 -18.18
C LEU A 35 -15.58 7.64 -18.20
N ALA A 36 -15.25 8.87 -17.79
CA ALA A 36 -16.19 9.99 -17.75
C ALA A 36 -16.68 10.48 -19.14
N GLU A 37 -16.06 10.00 -20.23
CA GLU A 37 -16.45 10.31 -21.62
C GLU A 37 -17.31 9.20 -22.25
N LEU A 38 -17.61 8.12 -21.51
CA LEU A 38 -18.26 6.93 -22.04
C LEU A 38 -19.66 6.77 -21.43
N ASP A 39 -20.63 6.33 -22.23
CA ASP A 39 -21.95 5.95 -21.73
C ASP A 39 -22.03 4.45 -21.40
N VAL A 40 -21.31 3.61 -22.16
CA VAL A 40 -21.32 2.16 -22.01
C VAL A 40 -19.96 1.54 -22.34
N ILE A 41 -19.59 0.50 -21.61
CA ILE A 41 -18.47 -0.39 -21.93
C ILE A 41 -19.04 -1.76 -22.29
N VAL A 42 -18.78 -2.18 -23.52
CA VAL A 42 -19.16 -3.50 -24.03
C VAL A 42 -17.94 -4.41 -24.05
N PHE A 43 -18.10 -5.63 -23.54
CA PHE A 43 -17.05 -6.64 -23.51
C PHE A 43 -17.60 -8.02 -23.84
N PHE A 44 -16.74 -8.94 -24.29
CA PHE A 44 -17.18 -10.24 -24.75
C PHE A 44 -17.54 -11.19 -23.61
N LYS A 45 -16.66 -11.28 -22.60
CA LYS A 45 -16.76 -12.13 -21.39
C LYS A 45 -16.05 -11.46 -20.21
N ILE A 46 -16.47 -11.77 -18.97
CA ILE A 46 -15.89 -11.18 -17.75
C ILE A 46 -14.37 -11.41 -17.67
N ASP A 47 -13.85 -12.60 -18.02
CA ASP A 47 -12.42 -12.93 -18.02
C ASP A 47 -11.59 -12.04 -18.99
N ARG A 48 -12.25 -11.45 -19.99
CA ARG A 48 -11.65 -10.49 -20.93
C ARG A 48 -11.66 -9.07 -20.41
N LEU A 49 -12.46 -8.76 -19.39
CA LEU A 49 -12.47 -7.47 -18.72
C LEU A 49 -11.59 -7.48 -17.46
N ALA A 50 -11.75 -8.48 -16.60
CA ALA A 50 -11.14 -8.58 -15.27
C ALA A 50 -10.45 -9.95 -15.05
N ARG A 51 -9.43 -9.98 -14.20
CA ARG A 51 -8.67 -11.22 -13.90
C ARG A 51 -9.12 -11.92 -12.61
N SER A 52 -9.97 -11.27 -11.83
CA SER A 52 -10.53 -11.78 -10.59
C SER A 52 -11.90 -11.14 -10.34
N THR A 53 -12.68 -11.72 -9.44
CA THR A 53 -13.95 -11.15 -8.95
C THR A 53 -13.72 -9.77 -8.33
N VAL A 54 -12.60 -9.59 -7.61
CA VAL A 54 -12.18 -8.32 -7.01
C VAL A 54 -11.90 -7.25 -8.08
N ASP A 55 -11.14 -7.61 -9.12
CA ASP A 55 -10.86 -6.70 -10.24
C ASP A 55 -12.17 -6.30 -10.94
N PHE A 56 -13.07 -7.25 -11.13
CA PHE A 56 -14.35 -6.98 -11.77
C PHE A 56 -15.23 -6.06 -10.92
N ALA A 57 -15.33 -6.33 -9.61
CA ALA A 57 -16.08 -5.51 -8.68
C ALA A 57 -15.57 -4.06 -8.63
N GLU A 58 -14.25 -3.85 -8.67
CA GLU A 58 -13.68 -2.49 -8.71
C GLU A 58 -14.01 -1.78 -10.03
N ILE A 59 -13.98 -2.48 -11.17
CA ILE A 59 -14.40 -1.90 -12.46
C ILE A 59 -15.88 -1.51 -12.44
N MET A 60 -16.76 -2.36 -11.88
CA MET A 60 -18.18 -2.03 -11.72
C MET A 60 -18.37 -0.80 -10.84
N ARG A 61 -17.68 -0.73 -9.70
CA ARG A 61 -17.75 0.41 -8.76
C ARG A 61 -17.31 1.71 -9.43
N LEU A 62 -16.24 1.67 -10.24
CA LEU A 62 -15.75 2.82 -10.99
C LEU A 62 -16.76 3.25 -12.06
N ALA A 63 -17.32 2.29 -12.81
CA ALA A 63 -18.33 2.54 -13.84
C ALA A 63 -19.60 3.15 -13.23
N GLU A 64 -20.13 2.60 -12.14
CA GLU A 64 -21.29 3.12 -11.43
C GLU A 64 -21.06 4.56 -10.92
N HIS A 65 -19.89 4.85 -10.34
CA HIS A 65 -19.56 6.19 -9.87
C HIS A 65 -19.53 7.23 -11.01
N GLN A 66 -19.21 6.82 -12.24
CA GLN A 66 -19.21 7.69 -13.41
C GLN A 66 -20.50 7.53 -14.26
N SER A 67 -21.50 6.81 -13.77
CA SER A 67 -22.76 6.53 -14.48
C SER A 67 -22.58 5.84 -15.84
N VAL A 68 -21.56 4.99 -15.96
CA VAL A 68 -21.25 4.21 -17.17
C VAL A 68 -21.85 2.82 -17.07
N ALA A 69 -22.59 2.38 -18.09
CA ALA A 69 -23.15 1.04 -18.15
C ALA A 69 -22.09 -0.02 -18.51
N LEU A 70 -22.22 -1.23 -17.99
CA LEU A 70 -21.43 -2.39 -18.41
C LEU A 70 -22.36 -3.43 -19.05
N ALA A 71 -21.97 -3.92 -20.22
CA ALA A 71 -22.71 -4.95 -20.96
C ALA A 71 -21.77 -6.05 -21.48
N SER A 72 -22.08 -7.30 -21.13
CA SER A 72 -21.43 -8.47 -21.72
C SER A 72 -22.16 -8.93 -22.97
N ALA A 73 -21.42 -9.27 -24.03
CA ALA A 73 -21.99 -9.78 -25.28
C ALA A 73 -22.41 -11.25 -25.19
N THR A 74 -21.89 -12.01 -24.22
CA THR A 74 -22.12 -13.47 -24.13
C THR A 74 -22.63 -13.96 -22.78
N GLU A 75 -22.73 -13.08 -21.79
CA GLU A 75 -23.19 -13.41 -20.44
C GLU A 75 -24.44 -12.58 -20.10
N PRO A 76 -25.32 -13.04 -19.19
CA PRO A 76 -26.52 -12.31 -18.76
C PRO A 76 -26.17 -11.14 -17.81
N LEU A 77 -25.08 -10.44 -18.10
CA LEU A 77 -24.55 -9.35 -17.32
C LEU A 77 -24.76 -8.04 -18.08
N ASP A 78 -25.95 -7.49 -17.89
CA ASP A 78 -26.33 -6.15 -18.35
C ASP A 78 -26.72 -5.32 -17.12
N LEU A 79 -25.86 -4.37 -16.74
CA LEU A 79 -26.08 -3.52 -15.56
C LEU A 79 -27.21 -2.50 -15.73
N THR A 80 -27.78 -2.38 -16.94
CA THR A 80 -28.99 -1.58 -17.16
C THR A 80 -30.26 -2.33 -16.75
N SER A 81 -30.19 -3.66 -16.67
CA SER A 81 -31.29 -4.53 -16.22
C SER A 81 -31.33 -4.72 -14.69
N SER A 82 -32.52 -5.01 -14.14
CA SER A 82 -32.68 -5.32 -12.70
C SER A 82 -31.92 -6.60 -12.30
N MET A 83 -31.96 -7.64 -13.14
CA MET A 83 -31.25 -8.90 -12.92
C MET A 83 -29.73 -8.72 -12.96
N GLY A 84 -29.20 -8.00 -13.95
CA GLY A 84 -27.77 -7.74 -14.06
C GLY A 84 -27.23 -6.89 -12.90
N ARG A 85 -28.00 -5.91 -12.41
CA ARG A 85 -27.66 -5.19 -11.16
C ARG A 85 -27.67 -6.09 -9.93
N ALA A 86 -28.60 -7.05 -9.83
CA ALA A 86 -28.62 -8.01 -8.74
C ALA A 86 -27.40 -8.94 -8.78
N MET A 87 -27.06 -9.48 -9.95
CA MET A 87 -25.86 -10.29 -10.16
C MET A 87 -24.57 -9.54 -9.82
N ALA A 88 -24.47 -8.27 -10.23
CA ALA A 88 -23.35 -7.40 -9.86
C ALA A 88 -23.18 -7.30 -8.34
N LYS A 89 -24.26 -7.06 -7.59
CA LYS A 89 -24.19 -7.01 -6.12
C LYS A 89 -23.69 -8.31 -5.51
N VAL A 90 -24.16 -9.46 -6.02
CA VAL A 90 -23.70 -10.78 -5.56
C VAL A 90 -22.20 -10.95 -5.81
N ILE A 91 -21.72 -10.59 -7.00
CA ILE A 91 -20.28 -10.60 -7.35
C ILE A 91 -19.47 -9.70 -6.41
N ALA A 92 -19.96 -8.49 -6.14
CA ALA A 92 -19.30 -7.55 -5.22
C ALA A 92 -19.17 -8.13 -3.80
N VAL A 93 -20.24 -8.76 -3.29
CA VAL A 93 -20.22 -9.44 -1.99
C VAL A 93 -19.18 -10.57 -1.96
N PHE A 94 -19.09 -11.38 -3.01
CA PHE A 94 -18.07 -12.43 -3.08
C PHE A 94 -16.64 -11.87 -3.12
N ALA A 95 -16.43 -10.76 -3.82
CA ALA A 95 -15.13 -10.08 -3.84
C ALA A 95 -14.73 -9.54 -2.45
N GLU A 96 -15.69 -8.97 -1.71
CA GLU A 96 -15.47 -8.52 -0.33
C GLU A 96 -15.13 -9.72 0.59
N LEU A 97 -15.90 -10.81 0.52
CA LEU A 97 -15.66 -12.02 1.30
C LEU A 97 -14.28 -12.63 1.01
N GLU A 98 -13.85 -12.66 -0.25
CA GLU A 98 -12.53 -13.16 -0.63
C GLU A 98 -11.42 -12.27 -0.04
N SER A 99 -11.59 -10.94 -0.11
CA SER A 99 -10.65 -9.97 0.45
C SER A 99 -10.52 -10.10 1.97
N ASP A 100 -11.64 -10.25 2.67
CA ASP A 100 -11.67 -10.44 4.12
C ASP A 100 -11.04 -11.77 4.54
N THR A 101 -11.28 -12.83 3.75
CA THR A 101 -10.66 -14.14 3.97
C THR A 101 -9.14 -14.07 3.83
N ILE A 102 -8.64 -13.37 2.82
CA ILE A 102 -7.20 -13.13 2.63
C ILE A 102 -6.64 -12.33 3.81
N GLY A 103 -7.30 -11.24 4.21
CA GLY A 103 -6.90 -10.43 5.36
C GLY A 103 -6.79 -11.25 6.65
N THR A 104 -7.79 -12.11 6.90
CA THR A 104 -7.83 -13.01 8.06
C THR A 104 -6.67 -14.00 8.03
N ARG A 105 -6.37 -14.62 6.89
CA ARG A 105 -5.24 -15.56 6.74
C ARG A 105 -3.88 -14.87 6.94
N VAL A 106 -3.72 -13.66 6.42
CA VAL A 106 -2.47 -12.89 6.60
C VAL A 106 -2.30 -12.51 8.07
N SER A 107 -3.37 -12.06 8.73
CA SER A 107 -3.34 -11.72 10.16
C SER A 107 -3.00 -12.94 11.02
N SER A 108 -3.64 -14.09 10.78
CA SER A 108 -3.37 -15.32 11.52
C SER A 108 -1.95 -15.83 11.30
N ALA A 109 -1.43 -15.73 10.07
CA ALA A 109 -0.02 -16.04 9.78
C ALA A 109 0.94 -15.11 10.54
N HIS A 110 0.67 -13.80 10.58
CA HIS A 110 1.48 -12.85 11.35
C HIS A 110 1.43 -13.13 12.85
N GLU A 111 0.26 -13.49 13.39
CA GLU A 111 0.13 -13.85 14.80
C GLU A 111 0.89 -15.13 15.13
N HIS A 112 0.79 -16.16 14.30
CA HIS A 112 1.54 -17.39 14.45
C HIS A 112 3.06 -17.13 14.44
N LEU A 113 3.55 -16.35 13.47
CA LEU A 113 4.96 -15.97 13.42
C LEU A 113 5.41 -15.19 14.67
N ARG A 114 4.58 -14.28 15.18
CA ARG A 114 4.88 -13.55 16.44
C ARG A 114 4.99 -14.49 17.63
N ARG A 115 4.08 -15.45 17.77
CA ARG A 115 4.12 -16.45 18.86
C ARG A 115 5.38 -17.31 18.79
N GLU A 116 5.86 -17.62 17.59
CA GLU A 116 7.11 -18.35 17.36
C GLU A 116 8.38 -17.47 17.45
N GLY A 117 8.24 -16.18 17.76
CA GLY A 117 9.38 -15.24 17.79
C GLY A 117 10.03 -14.99 16.42
N ARG A 118 9.31 -15.30 15.33
CA ARG A 118 9.80 -15.15 13.96
C ARG A 118 9.47 -13.77 13.41
N TYR A 119 10.34 -13.30 12.54
CA TYR A 119 10.15 -12.05 11.82
C TYR A 119 8.94 -12.15 10.89
N THR A 120 7.96 -11.28 11.13
CA THR A 120 6.70 -11.22 10.39
C THR A 120 6.81 -10.59 9.01
N GLY A 121 7.97 -10.03 8.64
CA GLY A 121 8.08 -9.14 7.48
C GLY A 121 7.78 -7.68 7.84
N GLY A 122 7.95 -6.77 6.87
CA GLY A 122 7.70 -5.34 7.04
C GLY A 122 8.96 -4.50 7.20
N ARG A 123 8.86 -3.44 8.02
CA ARG A 123 9.98 -2.54 8.33
C ARG A 123 10.80 -3.15 9.47
N VAL A 124 12.10 -3.19 9.30
CA VAL A 124 13.03 -3.65 10.33
C VAL A 124 13.29 -2.48 11.30
N PRO A 125 13.12 -2.66 12.61
CA PRO A 125 13.52 -1.64 13.59
C PRO A 125 15.02 -1.32 13.47
N TYR A 126 15.39 -0.06 13.65
CA TYR A 126 16.80 0.34 13.60
C TYR A 126 17.57 -0.29 14.77
N GLY A 127 18.80 -0.73 14.54
CA GLY A 127 19.56 -1.53 15.51
C GLY A 127 19.36 -3.03 15.36
N TYR A 128 18.52 -3.47 14.42
CA TYR A 128 18.25 -4.87 14.15
C TYR A 128 18.45 -5.20 12.67
N MET A 129 18.68 -6.48 12.40
CA MET A 129 18.78 -7.04 11.07
C MET A 129 18.02 -8.37 10.98
N VAL A 130 17.59 -8.72 9.78
CA VAL A 130 16.87 -9.96 9.54
C VAL A 130 17.88 -11.06 9.21
N VAL A 131 17.90 -12.11 10.02
CA VAL A 131 18.77 -13.29 9.83
C VAL A 131 17.94 -14.57 9.71
N PRO A 132 18.46 -15.64 9.08
CA PRO A 132 17.83 -16.96 9.15
C PRO A 132 17.58 -17.38 10.61
N ASN A 133 16.45 -18.03 10.87
CA ASN A 133 16.14 -18.52 12.21
C ASN A 133 17.12 -19.66 12.56
N PRO A 134 17.96 -19.55 13.61
CA PRO A 134 18.90 -20.60 13.98
C PRO A 134 18.19 -21.87 14.50
N ASN A 135 16.96 -21.72 15.01
CA ASN A 135 16.22 -22.79 15.69
C ASN A 135 15.10 -23.37 14.82
N GLY A 136 15.09 -23.13 13.51
CA GLY A 136 14.10 -23.72 12.61
C GLY A 136 13.79 -22.89 11.37
N ALA A 137 12.53 -22.92 10.95
CA ALA A 137 12.11 -22.28 9.71
C ALA A 137 12.02 -20.75 9.82
N GLY A 138 12.16 -20.08 8.68
CA GLY A 138 11.94 -18.64 8.54
C GLY A 138 13.12 -17.77 8.98
N LYS A 139 12.81 -16.58 9.46
CA LYS A 139 13.78 -15.54 9.79
C LYS A 139 13.46 -14.96 11.17
N VAL A 140 14.47 -14.41 11.84
CA VAL A 140 14.34 -13.71 13.13
C VAL A 140 15.04 -12.36 13.07
N LEU A 141 14.79 -11.51 14.06
CA LEU A 141 15.53 -10.26 14.24
C LEU A 141 16.75 -10.53 15.13
N ALA A 142 17.94 -10.24 14.62
CA ALA A 142 19.19 -10.20 15.38
C ALA A 142 19.65 -8.75 15.55
N VAL A 143 20.45 -8.48 16.58
CA VAL A 143 21.03 -7.16 16.80
C VAL A 143 22.03 -6.84 15.70
N ASN A 144 21.93 -5.66 15.11
CA ASN A 144 22.97 -5.09 14.27
C ASN A 144 23.90 -4.26 15.17
N GLU A 145 25.10 -4.76 15.43
CA GLU A 145 26.05 -4.15 16.37
C GLU A 145 26.43 -2.71 16.01
N ASP A 146 26.58 -2.38 14.73
CA ASP A 146 26.99 -1.03 14.31
C ASP A 146 25.87 0.00 14.51
N GLU A 147 24.64 -0.40 14.20
CA GLU A 147 23.47 0.44 14.47
C GLU A 147 23.15 0.51 15.97
N ALA A 148 23.35 -0.57 16.72
CA ALA A 148 23.18 -0.59 18.16
C ALA A 148 24.17 0.35 18.86
N LYS A 149 25.44 0.38 18.43
CA LYS A 149 26.43 1.37 18.89
C LYS A 149 25.98 2.79 18.57
N THR A 150 25.44 3.01 17.37
CA THR A 150 24.91 4.32 16.96
C THR A 150 23.76 4.76 17.86
N ILE A 151 22.81 3.87 18.18
CA ILE A 151 21.70 4.15 19.09
C ILE A 151 22.22 4.50 20.49
N LYS A 152 23.14 3.69 21.03
CA LYS A 152 23.75 3.95 22.35
C LYS A 152 24.42 5.32 22.38
N ARG A 153 25.21 5.66 21.37
CA ARG A 153 25.86 6.96 21.21
C ARG A 153 24.85 8.11 21.17
N ILE A 154 23.76 7.94 20.43
CA ILE A 154 22.69 8.96 20.34
C ILE A 154 22.04 9.17 21.71
N VAL A 155 21.67 8.09 22.40
CA VAL A 155 21.01 8.16 23.71
C VAL A 155 21.92 8.83 24.73
N GLU A 156 23.20 8.45 24.78
CA GLU A 156 24.19 9.06 25.65
C GLU A 156 24.29 10.58 25.43
N ARG A 157 24.42 11.01 24.16
CA ARG A 157 24.49 12.44 23.83
C ARG A 157 23.23 13.22 24.21
N VAL A 158 22.06 12.59 24.10
CA VAL A 158 20.81 13.20 24.56
C VAL A 158 20.80 13.34 26.08
N LEU A 159 21.31 12.35 26.81
CA LEU A 159 21.40 12.39 28.27
C LEU A 159 22.43 13.42 28.76
N THR A 160 23.51 13.65 28.02
CA THR A 160 24.49 14.73 28.28
C THR A 160 23.99 16.12 27.85
N LYS A 161 22.73 16.23 27.39
CA LYS A 161 22.05 17.47 26.97
C LYS A 161 22.59 18.11 25.68
N ASP A 162 23.18 17.34 24.78
CA ASP A 162 23.48 17.83 23.44
C ASP A 162 22.19 18.24 22.71
N SER A 163 22.28 19.25 21.85
CA SER A 163 21.13 19.62 21.01
C SER A 163 20.86 18.53 19.97
N LEU A 164 19.58 18.18 19.75
CA LEU A 164 19.18 17.21 18.73
C LEU A 164 19.71 17.57 17.33
N MET A 165 19.79 18.87 17.02
CA MET A 165 20.31 19.35 15.73
C MET A 165 21.80 19.09 15.59
N GLN A 166 22.58 19.27 16.66
CA GLN A 166 24.01 18.95 16.65
C GLN A 166 24.24 17.46 16.44
N ILE A 167 23.50 16.60 17.16
CA ILE A 167 23.57 15.14 16.98
C ILE A 167 23.26 14.76 15.51
N ILE A 168 22.22 15.35 14.92
CA ILE A 168 21.83 15.10 13.52
C ILE A 168 22.92 15.55 12.54
N ASN A 169 23.47 16.75 12.73
CA ASN A 169 24.50 17.28 11.84
C ASN A 169 25.75 16.41 11.86
N ASP A 170 26.17 15.95 13.05
CA ASP A 170 27.31 15.06 13.20
C ASP A 170 27.06 13.71 12.52
N LEU A 171 25.89 13.09 12.78
CA LEU A 171 25.49 11.84 12.12
C LEU A 171 25.48 11.97 10.59
N ASN A 172 24.96 13.08 10.06
CA ASN A 172 24.90 13.34 8.63
C ASN A 172 26.30 13.60 8.04
N LYS A 173 27.16 14.32 8.76
CA LYS A 173 28.54 14.61 8.35
C LYS A 173 29.39 13.34 8.30
N GLU A 174 29.18 12.45 9.26
CA GLU A 174 29.83 11.13 9.32
C GLU A 174 29.24 10.11 8.33
N GLY A 175 28.14 10.46 7.65
CA GLY A 175 27.49 9.57 6.68
C GLY A 175 26.75 8.39 7.30
N VAL A 176 26.40 8.46 8.58
CA VAL A 176 25.69 7.39 9.29
C VAL A 176 24.29 7.21 8.70
N PRO A 177 23.90 6.01 8.23
CA PRO A 177 22.63 5.81 7.55
C PRO A 177 21.44 5.93 8.52
N SER A 178 20.41 6.67 8.11
CA SER A 178 19.19 6.81 8.90
C SER A 178 18.36 5.51 8.98
N PRO A 179 17.48 5.37 9.99
CA PRO A 179 16.56 4.23 10.14
C PRO A 179 15.75 3.86 8.90
N GLY A 180 15.32 4.87 8.14
CA GLY A 180 14.56 4.66 6.91
C GLY A 180 15.41 4.11 5.77
N TYR A 181 16.69 4.49 5.73
CA TYR A 181 17.66 4.02 4.75
C TYR A 181 18.08 2.58 5.04
N SER A 182 18.50 2.31 6.28
CA SER A 182 18.95 0.99 6.72
C SER A 182 17.88 -0.09 6.50
N SER A 183 16.66 0.12 7.01
CA SER A 183 15.59 -0.89 6.87
C SER A 183 15.26 -1.23 5.42
N ARG A 184 15.43 -0.28 4.48
CA ARG A 184 15.18 -0.52 3.05
C ARG A 184 16.30 -1.34 2.41
N GLN A 185 17.56 -1.14 2.83
CA GLN A 185 18.66 -2.00 2.42
C GLN A 185 18.48 -3.43 2.90
N THR A 186 18.15 -3.64 4.18
CA THR A 186 17.94 -4.98 4.75
C THR A 186 16.79 -5.74 4.05
N THR A 187 15.79 -5.01 3.54
CA THR A 187 14.63 -5.59 2.84
C THR A 187 14.78 -5.63 1.31
N GLY A 188 15.92 -5.21 0.76
CA GLY A 188 16.19 -5.21 -0.68
C GLY A 188 15.37 -4.18 -1.48
N LYS A 189 14.74 -3.20 -0.82
CA LYS A 189 13.95 -2.14 -1.48
C LYS A 189 14.84 -0.96 -1.87
N ARG A 190 14.48 -0.24 -2.93
CA ARG A 190 15.17 1.01 -3.34
C ARG A 190 15.29 1.95 -2.13
N SER A 191 16.51 2.36 -1.85
CA SER A 191 16.78 3.09 -0.62
C SER A 191 16.34 4.56 -0.72
N GLY A 192 15.84 5.10 0.39
CA GLY A 192 15.43 6.50 0.53
C GLY A 192 16.61 7.43 0.83
N SER A 193 16.37 8.59 1.43
CA SER A 193 17.44 9.48 1.86
C SER A 193 18.29 8.84 2.96
N LYS A 194 19.63 8.88 2.81
CA LYS A 194 20.59 8.48 3.86
C LYS A 194 20.53 9.39 5.10
N GLN A 195 20.07 10.63 4.92
CA GLN A 195 20.12 11.68 5.91
C GLN A 195 19.16 11.46 7.09
N TRP A 196 19.61 11.92 8.26
CA TRP A 196 18.87 12.08 9.48
C TRP A 196 18.13 13.41 9.47
N TYR A 197 16.88 13.36 9.95
CA TYR A 197 16.04 14.52 10.19
C TYR A 197 15.53 14.50 11.63
N THR A 198 15.11 15.65 12.15
CA THR A 198 14.62 15.79 13.52
C THR A 198 13.43 14.90 13.82
N THR A 199 12.52 14.74 12.85
CA THR A 199 11.37 13.83 12.95
C THR A 199 11.80 12.37 13.09
N THR A 200 12.82 11.95 12.34
CA THR A 200 13.40 10.61 12.41
C THR A 200 14.05 10.35 13.76
N LEU A 201 14.84 11.30 14.26
CA LEU A 201 15.52 11.16 15.56
C LEU A 201 14.51 11.13 16.72
N ARG A 202 13.50 12.02 16.70
CA ARG A 202 12.42 12.00 17.70
C ARG A 202 11.61 10.71 17.65
N SER A 203 11.30 10.22 16.46
CA SER A 203 10.59 8.95 16.29
C SER A 203 11.40 7.76 16.79
N LEU A 204 12.73 7.78 16.64
CA LEU A 204 13.61 6.73 17.15
C LEU A 204 13.61 6.72 18.69
N LEU A 205 13.75 7.90 19.32
CA LEU A 205 13.79 8.04 20.77
C LEU A 205 12.42 7.83 21.45
N GLY A 206 11.33 8.10 20.73
CA GLY A 206 9.97 7.90 21.22
C GLY A 206 9.45 6.47 21.07
N ASN A 207 10.18 5.59 20.39
CA ASN A 207 9.76 4.22 20.16
C ASN A 207 9.99 3.41 21.46
N ARG A 208 8.92 3.19 22.24
CA ARG A 208 8.96 2.21 23.32
C ARG A 208 8.85 0.83 22.67
N SER A 209 9.98 0.14 22.58
CA SER A 209 10.08 -1.28 22.21
C SER A 209 9.26 -2.16 23.16
#